data_AF-A0A956VMZ1-F1
#
_entry.id   AF-A0A956VMZ1-F1
#
_cell.length_a   1.000
_cell.length_b   1.000
_cell.length_c   1.000
_cell.angle_alpha   90.00
_cell.angle_beta   90.00
_cell.angle_gamma   90.00
#
_symmetry.space_group_name_H-M   'P 1'
#
loop_
_entity.id
_entity.type
_entity.pdbx_description
1 polymer ?
#
loop_
_entity_poly.entity_id
_entity_poly.type
_entity_poly.pdbx_seq_one_letter_code
_entity_poly.pdbx_strand_id
1 'polypeptide(L)'
;MDLWVRGHHDHANRVLNRYLWHTADWQGLPLLTLFLSCRAAIRAKTSIWAAAVQDDAGRARELRTEAAAYLDLARAALERPACSLLALGGLSGTGKTTLSTDRERLLIGDDEHGWTQQGIFNIEGGCYAKVIRLREEAEPDIFEMTHEFGTILENVVFDEDTREPDLDDDTVTENTRGSYPLTSLGNVWDGEVAPHPSHVILLTADAFGVMPPVARLSTAQALYHFLSGYTSKLAGTEVGLTEPEATFSSCYGAPFMALNPTVYADLLAERLDATGAEVWLINTGWVGGGYGIGERIAIKETRKMVRAVLNGTLDGVEMRHDPVFGFDVPTSCPGVDSHLLNPREMWPDKAAYDEVYTNLADKFSKNFEQFRPLVTQAVTEAGP
;
A
#
# COMPACT_ATOMS: atom_id res chain seq x y z
N MET A 1 10.91 21.71 -19.51
CA MET A 1 12.14 22.20 -18.84
C MET A 1 12.05 23.72 -18.61
N ASP A 2 12.35 24.61 -19.56
CA ASP A 2 12.26 26.09 -19.36
C ASP A 2 10.88 26.55 -18.84
N LEU A 3 9.79 25.95 -19.33
CA LEU A 3 8.44 26.22 -18.84
C LEU A 3 8.20 25.76 -17.39
N TRP A 4 8.81 24.65 -16.97
CA TRP A 4 8.68 24.16 -15.58
C TRP A 4 9.44 25.05 -14.60
N VAL A 5 10.66 25.48 -14.93
CA VAL A 5 11.43 26.43 -14.09
C VAL A 5 10.69 27.76 -13.90
N ARG A 6 9.83 28.14 -14.86
CA ARG A 6 9.00 29.36 -14.78
C ARG A 6 7.62 29.12 -14.18
N GLY A 7 7.32 27.93 -13.67
CA GLY A 7 6.02 27.59 -13.08
C GLY A 7 4.86 27.42 -14.08
N HIS A 8 5.15 27.27 -15.37
CA HIS A 8 4.15 27.11 -16.43
C HIS A 8 3.96 25.63 -16.82
N HIS A 9 3.62 24.78 -15.85
CA HIS A 9 3.48 23.33 -16.05
C HIS A 9 2.40 22.97 -17.08
N ASP A 10 1.24 23.62 -17.05
CA ASP A 10 0.15 23.39 -18.01
C ASP A 10 0.57 23.62 -19.46
N HIS A 11 1.36 24.67 -19.68
CA HIS A 11 1.87 25.00 -21.01
C HIS A 11 2.88 23.94 -21.48
N ALA A 12 3.73 23.43 -20.57
CA ALA A 12 4.65 22.35 -20.89
C ALA A 12 3.92 21.08 -21.30
N ASN A 13 2.86 20.72 -20.57
CA ASN A 13 2.04 19.55 -20.87
C ASN A 13 1.32 19.69 -22.21
N ARG A 14 0.76 20.87 -22.51
CA ARG A 14 0.14 21.14 -23.83
C ARG A 14 1.14 21.00 -24.98
N VAL A 15 2.36 21.51 -24.82
CA VAL A 15 3.42 21.38 -25.85
C VAL A 15 3.79 19.93 -26.06
N LEU A 16 4.02 19.17 -24.99
CA LEU A 16 4.36 17.74 -25.06
C LEU A 16 3.23 16.92 -25.70
N ASN A 17 2.00 17.10 -25.25
CA ASN A 17 0.84 16.40 -25.79
C ASN A 17 0.65 16.69 -27.28
N ARG A 18 0.80 17.96 -27.68
CA ARG A 18 0.69 18.33 -29.10
C ARG A 18 1.83 17.76 -29.93
N TYR A 19 3.05 17.73 -29.40
CA TYR A 19 4.19 17.09 -30.06
C TYR A 19 3.92 15.60 -30.29
N LEU A 20 3.58 14.86 -29.23
CA LEU A 20 3.32 13.42 -29.31
C LEU A 20 2.14 13.08 -30.22
N TRP A 21 1.09 13.91 -30.21
CA TRP A 21 -0.05 13.75 -31.12
C TRP A 21 0.35 13.86 -32.60
N HIS A 22 1.29 14.75 -32.91
CA HIS A 22 1.73 14.96 -34.30
C HIS A 22 2.82 13.99 -34.75
N THR A 23 3.71 13.55 -33.84
CA THR A 23 4.86 12.72 -34.22
C THR A 23 4.69 11.24 -33.91
N ALA A 24 3.78 10.88 -33.00
CA ALA A 24 3.59 9.53 -32.48
C ALA A 24 4.86 8.90 -31.84
N ASP A 25 5.80 9.73 -31.36
CA ASP A 25 7.05 9.28 -30.70
C ASP A 25 6.85 8.81 -29.25
N TRP A 26 5.80 8.03 -28.98
CA TRP A 26 5.47 7.57 -27.62
C TRP A 26 6.60 6.78 -26.97
N GLN A 27 7.38 6.05 -27.77
CA GLN A 27 8.56 5.30 -27.34
C GLN A 27 9.67 6.17 -26.74
N GLY A 28 9.66 7.49 -26.96
CA GLY A 28 10.63 8.41 -26.38
C GLY A 28 10.30 8.86 -24.95
N LEU A 29 9.07 8.62 -24.48
CA LEU A 29 8.61 9.04 -23.15
C LEU A 29 9.44 8.46 -21.99
N PRO A 30 9.88 7.18 -22.00
CA PRO A 30 10.73 6.64 -20.94
C PRO A 30 12.06 7.39 -20.76
N LEU A 31 12.57 8.02 -21.82
CA LEU A 31 13.80 8.80 -21.79
C LEU A 31 13.57 10.28 -21.48
N LEU A 32 12.31 10.73 -21.38
CA LEU A 32 11.97 12.14 -21.23
C LEU A 32 12.53 12.72 -19.93
N THR A 33 12.46 12.00 -18.82
CA THR A 33 12.96 12.46 -17.52
C THR A 33 14.48 12.62 -17.52
N LEU A 34 15.20 11.65 -18.11
CA LEU A 34 16.64 11.75 -18.35
C LEU A 34 16.97 12.94 -19.26
N PHE A 35 16.24 13.11 -20.36
CA PHE A 35 16.43 14.24 -21.27
C PHE A 35 16.20 15.58 -20.57
N LEU A 36 15.12 15.71 -19.81
CA LEU A 36 14.80 16.91 -19.02
C LEU A 36 15.93 17.21 -18.02
N SER A 37 16.42 16.19 -17.32
CA SER A 37 17.55 16.32 -16.40
C SER A 37 18.81 16.82 -17.11
N CYS A 38 19.23 16.16 -18.20
CA CYS A 38 20.40 16.57 -18.97
C CYS A 38 20.27 18.01 -19.49
N ARG A 39 19.11 18.38 -20.01
CA ARG A 39 18.86 19.73 -20.54
C ARG A 39 18.87 20.78 -19.43
N ALA A 40 18.26 20.49 -18.28
CA ALA A 40 18.25 21.38 -17.13
C ALA A 40 19.67 21.56 -16.56
N ALA A 41 20.46 20.48 -16.44
CA ALA A 41 21.86 20.56 -16.02
C ALA A 41 22.73 21.40 -16.98
N ILE A 42 22.52 21.25 -18.30
CA ILE A 42 23.18 22.10 -19.30
C ILE A 42 22.79 23.57 -19.11
N ARG A 43 21.49 23.87 -18.91
CA ARG A 43 21.03 25.24 -18.64
C ARG A 43 21.66 25.81 -17.39
N ALA A 44 21.66 25.08 -16.29
CA ALA A 44 22.30 25.47 -15.04
C ALA A 44 23.78 25.82 -15.26
N LYS A 45 24.51 24.96 -15.99
CA LYS A 45 25.91 25.20 -16.38
C LYS A 45 26.08 26.46 -17.24
N THR A 46 25.20 26.68 -18.23
CA THR A 46 25.29 27.88 -19.06
C THR A 46 24.97 29.16 -18.28
N SER A 47 23.98 29.13 -17.39
CA SER A 47 23.59 30.29 -16.58
C SER A 47 24.67 30.63 -15.55
N ILE A 48 25.33 29.64 -14.93
CA ILE A 48 26.42 29.91 -13.99
C ILE A 48 27.67 30.47 -14.70
N TRP A 49 27.98 29.97 -15.91
CA TRP A 49 29.05 30.53 -16.73
C TRP A 49 28.75 31.97 -17.15
N ALA A 50 27.52 32.25 -17.58
CA ALA A 50 27.09 33.61 -17.91
C ALA A 50 27.15 34.54 -16.70
N ALA A 51 26.83 34.06 -15.50
CA ALA A 51 26.95 34.83 -14.26
C ALA A 51 28.41 35.16 -13.90
N ALA A 52 29.36 34.28 -14.26
CA ALA A 52 30.77 34.45 -13.93
C ALA A 52 31.47 35.52 -14.78
N VAL A 53 30.97 35.78 -15.99
CA VAL A 53 31.51 36.79 -16.93
C VAL A 53 30.67 38.07 -16.97
N GLN A 54 29.74 38.22 -16.02
CA GLN A 54 28.83 39.36 -15.96
C GLN A 54 29.37 40.43 -15.00
N ASP A 55 29.48 41.66 -15.52
CA ASP A 55 29.97 42.82 -14.76
C ASP A 55 28.87 43.46 -13.90
N ASP A 56 27.60 43.33 -14.30
CA ASP A 56 26.46 43.77 -13.50
C ASP A 56 26.15 42.78 -12.36
N ALA A 57 26.36 43.20 -11.12
CA ALA A 57 26.16 42.37 -9.94
C ALA A 57 24.70 41.92 -9.72
N GLY A 58 23.72 42.73 -10.14
CA GLY A 58 22.30 42.38 -10.08
C GLY A 58 21.99 41.28 -11.10
N ARG A 59 22.42 41.48 -12.34
CA ARG A 59 22.25 40.48 -13.41
C ARG A 59 22.98 39.17 -13.13
N ALA A 60 24.18 39.24 -12.55
CA ALA A 60 24.93 38.06 -12.13
C ALA A 60 24.19 37.27 -11.02
N ARG A 61 23.49 37.96 -10.12
CA ARG A 61 22.67 37.32 -9.07
C ARG A 61 21.46 36.62 -9.67
N GLU A 62 20.74 37.27 -10.58
CA GLU A 62 19.60 36.64 -11.29
C GLU A 62 20.00 35.36 -12.00
N LEU A 63 21.13 35.38 -12.73
CA LEU A 63 21.65 34.22 -13.45
C LEU A 63 22.08 33.08 -12.50
N ARG A 64 22.55 33.40 -11.29
CA ARG A 64 22.84 32.37 -10.26
C ARG A 64 21.55 31.75 -9.72
N THR A 65 20.52 32.55 -9.46
CA THR A 65 19.20 32.04 -9.04
C THR A 65 18.60 31.15 -10.12
N GLU A 66 18.66 31.58 -11.38
CA GLU A 66 18.22 30.77 -12.52
C GLU A 66 19.02 29.47 -12.63
N ALA A 67 20.34 29.52 -12.45
CA ALA A 67 21.19 28.33 -12.46
C ALA A 67 20.82 27.33 -11.37
N ALA A 68 20.55 27.81 -10.15
CA ALA A 68 20.09 26.98 -9.04
C ALA A 68 18.75 26.30 -9.36
N ALA A 69 17.77 27.06 -9.86
CA ALA A 69 16.46 26.51 -10.21
C ALA A 69 16.53 25.42 -11.30
N TYR A 70 17.41 25.59 -12.30
CA TYR A 70 17.64 24.54 -13.29
C TYR A 70 18.40 23.32 -12.71
N LEU A 71 19.30 23.52 -11.77
CA LEU A 71 20.01 22.41 -11.11
C LEU A 71 19.05 21.60 -10.23
N ASP A 72 18.18 22.27 -9.48
CA ASP A 72 17.14 21.64 -8.67
C ASP A 72 16.19 20.83 -9.56
N LEU A 73 15.74 21.41 -10.68
CA LEU A 73 14.96 20.67 -11.67
C LEU A 73 15.70 19.47 -12.25
N ALA A 74 17.01 19.59 -12.51
CA ALA A 74 17.80 18.48 -13.04
C ALA A 74 17.88 17.31 -12.07
N ARG A 75 17.96 17.61 -10.77
CA ARG A 75 17.98 16.61 -9.70
C ARG A 75 16.61 15.99 -9.51
N ALA A 76 15.56 16.80 -9.40
CA ALA A 76 14.17 16.36 -9.28
C ALA A 76 13.72 15.48 -10.47
N ALA A 77 14.21 15.75 -11.69
CA ALA A 77 13.93 14.92 -12.87
C ALA A 77 14.62 13.54 -12.84
N LEU A 78 15.58 13.31 -11.94
CA LEU A 78 16.22 11.99 -11.73
C LEU A 78 15.80 11.33 -10.42
N GLU A 79 15.20 12.11 -9.51
CA GLU A 79 14.54 11.55 -8.34
C GLU A 79 13.41 10.66 -8.85
N ARG A 80 13.54 9.34 -8.61
CA ARG A 80 12.41 8.44 -8.76
C ARG A 80 11.31 9.01 -7.85
N PRO A 81 10.05 9.12 -8.32
CA PRO A 81 8.96 9.44 -7.42
C PRO A 81 9.10 8.52 -6.21
N ALA A 82 9.10 9.09 -5.01
CA ALA A 82 9.05 8.29 -3.81
C ALA A 82 7.90 7.29 -4.01
N CYS A 83 8.24 6.00 -4.00
CA CYS A 83 7.26 4.94 -4.13
C CYS A 83 6.32 5.04 -2.93
N SER A 84 5.15 5.65 -3.11
CA SER A 84 4.11 5.62 -2.11
C SER A 84 3.35 4.30 -2.23
N LEU A 85 3.13 3.67 -1.08
CA LEU A 85 2.32 2.48 -0.94
C LEU A 85 0.94 2.93 -0.43
N LEU A 86 -0.12 2.55 -1.12
CA LEU A 86 -1.45 2.55 -0.54
C LEU A 86 -1.81 1.12 -0.14
N ALA A 87 -1.76 0.82 1.16
CA ALA A 87 -2.28 -0.44 1.68
C ALA A 87 -3.79 -0.30 1.87
N LEU A 88 -4.59 -0.89 0.97
CA LEU A 88 -6.03 -0.96 1.09
C LEU A 88 -6.42 -2.25 1.82
N GLY A 89 -6.94 -2.10 3.03
CA GLY A 89 -7.80 -3.10 3.61
C GLY A 89 -7.15 -4.20 4.43
N GLY A 90 -8.05 -5.01 4.96
CA GLY A 90 -7.88 -5.98 6.02
C GLY A 90 -8.58 -5.50 7.30
N LEU A 91 -9.50 -6.31 7.82
CA LEU A 91 -10.19 -6.01 9.09
C LEU A 91 -9.19 -5.95 10.25
N SER A 92 -9.64 -5.54 11.44
CA SER A 92 -8.80 -5.51 12.65
C SER A 92 -7.97 -6.80 12.77
N GLY A 93 -6.63 -6.69 12.79
CA GLY A 93 -5.71 -7.84 12.94
C GLY A 93 -4.97 -8.33 11.68
N THR A 94 -5.20 -7.75 10.50
CA THR A 94 -4.44 -8.08 9.26
C THR A 94 -3.06 -7.42 9.14
N GLY A 95 -2.65 -6.62 10.12
CA GLY A 95 -1.30 -6.03 10.17
C GLY A 95 -1.11 -4.75 9.34
N LYS A 96 -2.18 -4.02 8.96
CA LYS A 96 -2.08 -2.71 8.26
C LYS A 96 -1.08 -1.76 8.93
N THR A 97 -1.33 -1.42 10.19
CA THR A 97 -0.51 -0.48 10.97
C THR A 97 0.93 -0.99 11.12
N THR A 98 1.11 -2.27 11.38
CA THR A 98 2.44 -2.87 11.50
C THR A 98 3.22 -2.84 10.19
N LEU A 99 2.56 -3.02 9.04
CA LEU A 99 3.19 -2.98 7.72
C LEU A 99 3.42 -1.56 7.19
N SER A 100 2.60 -0.59 7.59
CA SER A 100 2.78 0.83 7.23
C SER A 100 3.90 1.51 8.02
N THR A 101 4.20 1.04 9.23
CA THR A 101 5.33 1.52 10.03
C THR A 101 6.64 0.83 9.60
N ASP A 102 7.30 1.41 8.58
CA ASP A 102 8.65 1.03 8.10
C ASP A 102 9.61 2.20 8.22
N ARG A 103 10.77 2.03 8.88
CA ARG A 103 11.77 3.09 9.09
C ARG A 103 12.37 3.65 7.80
N GLU A 104 12.26 2.92 6.70
CA GLU A 104 12.77 3.36 5.39
C GLU A 104 11.73 4.16 4.59
N ARG A 105 10.50 4.30 5.07
CA ARG A 105 9.40 4.96 4.35
C ARG A 105 8.62 5.90 5.26
N LEU A 106 8.27 7.06 4.74
CA LEU A 106 7.47 8.03 5.49
C LEU A 106 6.01 7.55 5.57
N LEU A 107 5.45 7.58 6.77
CA LEU A 107 4.03 7.29 7.00
C LEU A 107 3.18 8.50 6.56
N ILE A 108 2.19 8.29 5.70
CA ILE A 108 1.22 9.35 5.34
C ILE A 108 0.07 9.39 6.34
N GLY A 109 -0.41 8.21 6.74
CA GLY A 109 -1.45 7.96 7.76
C GLY A 109 -1.68 6.46 7.88
N ASP A 110 -2.41 6.02 8.90
CA ASP A 110 -2.62 4.59 9.19
C ASP A 110 -3.99 4.03 8.83
N ASP A 111 -5.04 4.86 8.70
CA ASP A 111 -6.41 4.36 8.43
C ASP A 111 -7.12 5.04 7.25
N GLU A 112 -7.32 6.37 7.28
CA GLU A 112 -8.20 7.03 6.30
C GLU A 112 -7.47 7.96 5.30
N HIS A 113 -7.51 7.62 4.01
CA HIS A 113 -6.90 8.41 2.93
C HIS A 113 -7.86 8.74 1.80
N GLY A 114 -7.63 9.90 1.17
CA GLY A 114 -8.24 10.26 -0.10
C GLY A 114 -7.24 10.17 -1.26
N TRP A 115 -7.62 9.52 -2.37
CA TRP A 115 -6.83 9.48 -3.60
C TRP A 115 -7.44 10.41 -4.67
N THR A 116 -6.82 11.58 -4.83
CA THR A 116 -7.26 12.63 -5.77
C THR A 116 -6.54 12.53 -7.12
N GLN A 117 -6.84 13.46 -8.02
CA GLN A 117 -6.09 13.63 -9.27
C GLN A 117 -4.66 14.19 -9.05
N GLN A 118 -4.34 14.68 -7.85
CA GLN A 118 -3.04 15.27 -7.52
C GLN A 118 -2.13 14.32 -6.72
N GLY A 119 -2.71 13.34 -6.03
CA GLY A 119 -1.98 12.45 -5.14
C GLY A 119 -2.85 11.85 -4.06
N ILE A 120 -2.22 11.31 -3.02
CA ILE A 120 -2.88 10.79 -1.81
C ILE A 120 -2.75 11.81 -0.69
N PHE A 121 -3.78 12.00 0.12
CA PHE A 121 -3.70 12.77 1.36
C PHE A 121 -4.33 12.01 2.51
N ASN A 122 -3.86 12.26 3.72
CA ASN A 122 -4.44 11.74 4.95
C ASN A 122 -5.66 12.59 5.33
N ILE A 123 -6.77 11.94 5.67
CA ILE A 123 -7.97 12.61 6.18
C ILE A 123 -7.76 13.02 7.65
N GLU A 124 -6.92 12.28 8.35
CA GLU A 124 -6.70 12.36 9.80
C GLU A 124 -5.48 13.22 10.15
N GLY A 125 -5.39 13.62 11.42
CA GLY A 125 -4.22 14.28 12.02
C GLY A 125 -3.58 13.47 13.16
N GLY A 126 -3.98 12.21 13.30
CA GLY A 126 -3.61 11.32 14.41
C GLY A 126 -3.67 9.86 13.98
N CYS A 127 -3.38 8.98 14.94
CA CYS A 127 -3.57 7.53 14.81
C CYS A 127 -4.47 7.02 15.95
N TYR A 128 -5.10 5.87 15.73
CA TYR A 128 -5.95 5.19 16.72
C TYR A 128 -5.60 3.69 16.79
N ALA A 129 -4.38 3.43 17.26
CA ALA A 129 -3.76 2.11 17.24
C ALA A 129 -4.37 1.14 18.25
N LYS A 130 -4.37 -0.15 17.92
CA LYS A 130 -4.66 -1.23 18.88
C LYS A 130 -3.41 -1.49 19.72
N VAL A 131 -3.53 -1.46 21.05
CA VAL A 131 -2.37 -1.55 21.96
C VAL A 131 -2.34 -2.81 22.82
N ILE A 132 -3.34 -3.70 22.69
CA ILE A 132 -3.34 -4.99 23.40
C ILE A 132 -2.15 -5.85 22.93
N ARG A 133 -1.42 -6.41 23.90
CA ARG A 133 -0.22 -7.23 23.73
C ARG A 133 0.86 -6.57 22.85
N LEU A 134 0.89 -5.24 22.83
CA LEU A 134 1.89 -4.46 22.12
C LEU A 134 3.27 -4.70 22.74
N ARG A 135 4.29 -4.85 21.89
CA ARG A 135 5.68 -5.11 22.29
C ARG A 135 6.60 -4.08 21.66
N GLU A 136 7.50 -3.52 22.46
CA GLU A 136 8.50 -2.54 22.01
C GLU A 136 9.37 -3.11 20.87
N GLU A 137 9.73 -4.39 20.94
CA GLU A 137 10.59 -5.01 19.92
C GLU A 137 9.89 -5.20 18.57
N ALA A 138 8.55 -5.30 18.58
CA ALA A 138 7.75 -5.51 17.38
C ALA A 138 7.35 -4.19 16.72
N GLU A 139 6.91 -3.22 17.53
CA GLU A 139 6.33 -1.95 17.09
C GLU A 139 6.83 -0.80 17.99
N PRO A 140 8.13 -0.47 17.95
CA PRO A 140 8.76 0.47 18.89
C PRO A 140 8.13 1.86 18.84
N ASP A 141 7.82 2.34 17.63
CA ASP A 141 7.29 3.70 17.44
C ASP A 141 5.88 3.83 18.04
N ILE A 142 5.05 2.78 18.00
CA ILE A 142 3.70 2.78 18.62
C ILE A 142 3.82 2.57 20.14
N PHE A 143 4.75 1.71 20.58
CA PHE A 143 5.00 1.46 21.99
C PHE A 143 5.49 2.71 22.73
N GLU A 144 6.35 3.51 22.09
CA GLU A 144 6.78 4.79 22.62
C GLU A 144 5.58 5.72 22.84
N MET A 145 4.60 5.72 21.92
CA MET A 145 3.41 6.56 22.07
C MET A 145 2.58 6.21 23.30
N THR A 146 2.61 4.98 23.81
CA THR A 146 1.88 4.64 25.05
C THR A 146 2.46 5.31 26.30
N HIS A 147 3.64 5.91 26.18
CA HIS A 147 4.34 6.61 27.26
C HIS A 147 4.47 8.12 27.01
N GLU A 148 3.93 8.62 25.89
CA GLU A 148 4.08 10.01 25.48
C GLU A 148 2.93 10.91 25.96
N PHE A 149 3.27 12.15 26.29
CA PHE A 149 2.29 13.15 26.71
C PHE A 149 1.39 13.55 25.53
N GLY A 150 0.07 13.51 25.76
CA GLY A 150 -0.93 13.78 24.73
C GLY A 150 -1.55 12.52 24.13
N THR A 151 -1.00 11.34 24.43
CA THR A 151 -1.64 10.06 24.12
C THR A 151 -2.81 9.79 25.07
N ILE A 152 -3.92 9.31 24.51
CA ILE A 152 -5.07 8.80 25.26
C ILE A 152 -5.08 7.27 25.14
N LEU A 153 -4.89 6.58 26.26
CA LEU A 153 -5.05 5.13 26.34
C LEU A 153 -6.50 4.80 26.75
N GLU A 154 -7.21 4.11 25.88
CA GLU A 154 -8.61 3.76 26.04
C GLU A 154 -8.74 2.30 26.45
N ASN A 155 -9.42 2.06 27.58
CA ASN A 155 -9.68 0.75 28.17
C ASN A 155 -8.42 -0.08 28.52
N VAL A 156 -7.24 0.55 28.57
CA VAL A 156 -6.01 -0.08 29.04
C VAL A 156 -5.99 -0.08 30.56
N VAL A 157 -5.77 -1.25 31.16
CA VAL A 157 -5.56 -1.38 32.60
C VAL A 157 -4.18 -0.83 32.95
N PHE A 158 -4.01 -0.24 34.13
CA PHE A 158 -2.72 0.26 34.60
C PHE A 158 -2.56 -0.05 36.09
N ASP A 159 -1.32 -0.18 36.52
CA ASP A 159 -1.00 -0.40 37.93
C ASP A 159 -1.23 0.91 38.74
N GLU A 160 -2.03 0.85 39.81
CA GLU A 160 -2.45 2.06 40.52
C GLU A 160 -1.31 2.79 41.25
N ASP A 161 -0.25 2.06 41.62
CA ASP A 161 0.90 2.57 42.37
C ASP A 161 1.97 3.17 41.45
N THR A 162 2.37 2.43 40.41
CA THR A 162 3.41 2.80 39.45
C THR A 162 2.87 3.64 38.29
N ARG A 163 1.57 3.53 37.99
CA ARG A 163 0.89 4.11 36.81
C ARG A 163 1.36 3.55 35.48
N GLU A 164 2.07 2.41 35.47
CA GLU A 164 2.47 1.73 34.25
C GLU A 164 1.25 1.06 33.59
N PRO A 165 1.04 1.26 32.27
CA PRO A 165 0.01 0.54 31.54
C PRO A 165 0.32 -0.96 31.45
N ASP A 166 -0.65 -1.80 31.80
CA ASP A 166 -0.60 -3.24 31.51
C ASP A 166 -1.18 -3.47 30.11
N LEU A 167 -0.29 -3.57 29.12
CA LEU A 167 -0.68 -3.79 27.74
C LEU A 167 -1.12 -5.24 27.48
N ASP A 168 -0.91 -6.18 28.40
CA ASP A 168 -1.31 -7.58 28.23
C ASP A 168 -2.70 -7.90 28.81
N ASP A 169 -3.22 -7.03 29.68
CA ASP A 169 -4.52 -7.20 30.34
C ASP A 169 -5.69 -6.86 29.39
N ASP A 170 -6.51 -7.88 29.08
CA ASP A 170 -7.72 -7.77 28.27
C ASP A 170 -9.03 -7.91 29.09
N THR A 171 -8.96 -7.80 30.42
CA THR A 171 -10.12 -7.98 31.33
C THR A 171 -11.28 -7.05 31.02
N VAL A 172 -11.00 -5.82 30.56
CA VAL A 172 -12.02 -4.88 30.07
C VAL A 172 -12.41 -5.22 28.64
N THR A 173 -11.43 -5.37 27.75
CA THR A 173 -11.63 -5.70 26.35
C THR A 173 -10.31 -6.08 25.66
N GLU A 174 -10.36 -6.97 24.66
CA GLU A 174 -9.24 -7.16 23.73
C GLU A 174 -9.06 -5.97 22.76
N ASN A 175 -9.98 -5.01 22.74
CA ASN A 175 -9.94 -3.85 21.84
C ASN A 175 -9.40 -2.60 22.54
N THR A 176 -8.33 -2.72 23.33
CA THR A 176 -7.66 -1.56 23.93
C THR A 176 -6.98 -0.71 22.85
N ARG A 177 -7.04 0.62 23.03
CA ARG A 177 -6.62 1.59 22.00
C ARG A 177 -5.70 2.67 22.55
N GLY A 178 -4.84 3.19 21.68
CA GLY A 178 -4.04 4.38 21.91
C GLY A 178 -4.35 5.42 20.84
N SER A 179 -4.78 6.62 21.25
CA SER A 179 -4.95 7.76 20.34
C SER A 179 -3.85 8.79 20.57
N TYR A 180 -3.13 9.14 19.52
CA TYR A 180 -2.01 10.08 19.58
C TYR A 180 -1.90 10.87 18.27
N PRO A 181 -1.37 12.11 18.30
CA PRO A 181 -1.23 12.92 17.09
C PRO A 181 -0.14 12.34 16.19
N LEU A 182 -0.36 12.42 14.87
CA LEU A 182 0.55 11.84 13.89
C LEU A 182 1.93 12.51 13.97
N THR A 183 1.97 13.79 14.34
CA THR A 183 3.19 14.58 14.54
C THR A 183 4.07 14.08 15.69
N SER A 184 3.58 13.18 16.56
CA SER A 184 4.41 12.55 17.59
C SER A 184 5.30 11.42 17.03
N LEU A 185 5.00 10.89 15.85
CA LEU A 185 5.84 9.89 15.20
C LEU A 185 7.00 10.56 14.44
N GLY A 186 8.20 10.01 14.59
CA GLY A 186 9.42 10.59 14.00
C GLY A 186 9.59 10.40 12.49
N ASN A 187 8.80 9.52 11.87
CA ASN A 187 8.98 9.09 10.47
C ASN A 187 7.68 9.25 9.66
N VAL A 188 7.23 10.49 9.51
CA VAL A 188 5.94 10.88 8.91
C VAL A 188 6.16 11.81 7.73
N TRP A 189 5.29 11.69 6.72
CA TRP A 189 5.22 12.60 5.59
C TRP A 189 4.68 13.97 6.04
N ASP A 190 5.45 15.04 5.80
CA ASP A 190 5.15 16.39 6.25
C ASP A 190 4.40 17.25 5.22
N GLY A 191 4.16 16.72 4.02
CA GLY A 191 3.42 17.41 2.95
C GLY A 191 1.90 17.20 3.04
N GLU A 192 1.13 18.15 2.51
CA GLU A 192 -0.35 18.05 2.47
C GLU A 192 -0.85 16.93 1.55
N VAL A 193 -0.17 16.74 0.40
CA VAL A 193 -0.51 15.71 -0.60
C VAL A 193 0.76 14.94 -0.96
N ALA A 194 0.74 13.64 -0.72
CA ALA A 194 1.78 12.71 -1.12
C ALA A 194 1.62 12.30 -2.60
N PRO A 195 2.70 11.83 -3.26
CA PRO A 195 2.65 11.35 -4.64
C PRO A 195 1.63 10.22 -4.85
N HIS A 196 1.17 10.04 -6.10
CA HIS A 196 0.37 8.90 -6.49
C HIS A 196 1.07 7.58 -6.15
N PRO A 197 0.31 6.57 -5.66
CA PRO A 197 0.88 5.27 -5.33
C PRO A 197 1.30 4.56 -6.62
N SER A 198 2.46 3.92 -6.61
CA SER A 198 2.85 2.99 -7.68
C SER A 198 2.34 1.58 -7.41
N HIS A 199 1.99 1.27 -6.16
CA HIS A 199 1.42 0.00 -5.75
C HIS A 199 0.24 0.18 -4.80
N VAL A 200 -0.76 -0.68 -4.98
CA VAL A 200 -1.87 -0.89 -4.05
C VAL A 200 -1.77 -2.30 -3.48
N ILE A 201 -1.80 -2.44 -2.16
CA ILE A 201 -1.77 -3.76 -1.52
C ILE A 201 -3.12 -4.04 -0.87
N LEU A 202 -3.73 -5.15 -1.26
CA LEU A 202 -4.90 -5.73 -0.62
C LEU A 202 -4.43 -6.74 0.44
N LEU A 203 -4.66 -6.48 1.73
CA LEU A 203 -4.32 -7.42 2.78
C LEU A 203 -5.48 -8.34 3.11
N THR A 204 -5.17 -9.62 3.29
CA THR A 204 -6.10 -10.60 3.86
C THR A 204 -5.39 -11.38 4.96
N ALA A 205 -6.12 -11.79 6.00
CA ALA A 205 -5.65 -12.80 6.94
C ALA A 205 -6.42 -14.08 6.67
N ASP A 206 -5.90 -14.93 5.78
CA ASP A 206 -6.53 -16.20 5.43
C ASP A 206 -6.20 -17.26 6.48
N ALA A 207 -7.16 -17.58 7.35
CA ALA A 207 -7.01 -18.61 8.37
C ALA A 207 -7.27 -20.03 7.83
N PHE A 208 -7.73 -20.15 6.58
CA PHE A 208 -7.87 -21.43 5.90
C PHE A 208 -6.53 -21.96 5.37
N GLY A 209 -5.52 -21.10 5.20
CA GLY A 209 -4.16 -21.51 4.84
C GLY A 209 -3.97 -21.85 3.37
N VAL A 210 -4.80 -21.27 2.49
CA VAL A 210 -4.86 -21.61 1.05
C VAL A 210 -4.50 -20.43 0.15
N MET A 211 -4.64 -19.18 0.61
CA MET A 211 -4.25 -18.02 -0.18
C MET A 211 -2.71 -17.92 -0.32
N PRO A 212 -2.19 -17.58 -1.51
CA PRO A 212 -0.76 -17.33 -1.68
C PRO A 212 -0.28 -16.18 -0.79
N PRO A 213 0.97 -16.23 -0.28
CA PRO A 213 1.52 -15.16 0.57
C PRO A 213 1.57 -13.79 -0.11
N VAL A 214 1.83 -13.80 -1.41
CA VAL A 214 1.88 -12.62 -2.27
C VAL A 214 1.42 -13.02 -3.66
N ALA A 215 0.58 -12.19 -4.29
CA ALA A 215 0.15 -12.39 -5.66
C ALA A 215 -0.12 -11.06 -6.35
N ARG A 216 0.20 -10.96 -7.64
CA ARG A 216 -0.13 -9.80 -8.47
C ARG A 216 -1.52 -9.99 -9.06
N LEU A 217 -2.31 -8.93 -9.04
CA LEU A 217 -3.68 -8.91 -9.54
C LEU A 217 -3.77 -8.06 -10.81
N SER A 218 -4.55 -8.52 -11.78
CA SER A 218 -5.07 -7.63 -12.82
C SER A 218 -6.04 -6.60 -12.21
N THR A 219 -6.32 -5.50 -12.92
CA THR A 219 -7.32 -4.52 -12.47
C THR A 219 -8.68 -5.15 -12.19
N ALA A 220 -9.12 -6.09 -13.03
CA ALA A 220 -10.41 -6.77 -12.83
C ALA A 220 -10.42 -7.63 -11.55
N GLN A 221 -9.34 -8.38 -11.28
CA GLN A 221 -9.17 -9.13 -10.04
C GLN A 221 -9.10 -8.19 -8.83
N ALA A 222 -8.37 -7.08 -8.94
CA ALA A 222 -8.29 -6.08 -7.88
C ALA A 222 -9.67 -5.56 -7.48
N LEU A 223 -10.51 -5.21 -8.45
CA LEU A 223 -11.88 -4.76 -8.22
C LEU A 223 -12.77 -5.86 -7.63
N TYR A 224 -12.64 -7.11 -8.12
CA TYR A 224 -13.36 -8.26 -7.56
C TYR A 224 -13.03 -8.47 -6.07
N HIS A 225 -11.73 -8.45 -5.74
CA HIS A 225 -11.25 -8.61 -4.37
C HIS A 225 -11.53 -7.41 -3.48
N PHE A 226 -11.51 -6.20 -4.03
CA PHE A 226 -11.90 -4.97 -3.32
C PHE A 226 -13.38 -4.99 -2.93
N LEU A 227 -14.26 -5.37 -3.86
CA LEU A 227 -15.69 -5.53 -3.60
C LEU A 227 -15.99 -6.70 -2.67
N SER A 228 -15.19 -7.77 -2.73
CA SER A 228 -15.33 -8.91 -1.81
C SER A 228 -14.89 -8.56 -0.40
N GLY A 229 -13.74 -7.88 -0.26
CA GLY A 229 -13.16 -7.47 1.02
C GLY A 229 -12.97 -8.62 2.00
N TYR A 230 -12.29 -9.68 1.53
CA TYR A 230 -12.16 -10.94 2.24
C TYR A 230 -11.11 -10.92 3.35
N THR A 231 -11.47 -11.51 4.50
CA THR A 231 -10.54 -11.96 5.55
C THR A 231 -11.16 -13.11 6.32
N SER A 232 -10.39 -13.78 7.17
CA SER A 232 -10.94 -14.74 8.15
C SER A 232 -11.13 -14.10 9.53
N LYS A 233 -12.19 -14.51 10.23
CA LYS A 233 -12.31 -14.37 11.68
C LYS A 233 -11.67 -15.58 12.35
N LEU A 234 -10.90 -15.33 13.42
CA LEU A 234 -10.19 -16.37 14.15
C LEU A 234 -11.04 -16.90 15.30
N ALA A 235 -10.88 -18.19 15.59
CA ALA A 235 -11.37 -18.78 16.82
C ALA A 235 -10.69 -18.11 18.02
N GLY A 236 -11.47 -17.68 19.02
CA GLY A 236 -10.97 -17.12 20.27
C GLY A 236 -10.87 -15.58 20.37
N THR A 237 -10.95 -14.83 19.27
CA THR A 237 -10.97 -13.35 19.29
C THR A 237 -12.38 -12.74 19.20
N GLU A 238 -13.39 -13.58 18.93
CA GLU A 238 -14.80 -13.19 18.94
C GLU A 238 -15.62 -14.22 19.76
N VAL A 239 -16.59 -13.72 20.53
CA VAL A 239 -17.41 -14.53 21.44
C VAL A 239 -18.15 -15.62 20.65
N GLY A 240 -17.79 -16.89 20.88
CA GLY A 240 -18.52 -18.05 20.38
C GLY A 240 -17.97 -18.73 19.12
N LEU A 241 -16.82 -18.31 18.59
CA LEU A 241 -16.22 -18.92 17.39
C LEU A 241 -15.20 -20.02 17.75
N THR A 242 -15.45 -21.26 17.33
CA THR A 242 -14.54 -22.42 17.54
C THR A 242 -13.73 -22.81 16.30
N GLU A 243 -14.17 -22.43 15.10
CA GLU A 243 -13.50 -22.69 13.83
C GLU A 243 -13.39 -21.39 13.01
N PRO A 244 -12.39 -21.25 12.12
CA PRO A 244 -12.25 -20.06 11.29
C PRO A 244 -13.45 -19.83 10.37
N GLU A 245 -13.92 -18.59 10.30
CA GLU A 245 -15.03 -18.20 9.43
C GLU A 245 -14.57 -17.17 8.39
N ALA A 246 -14.95 -17.39 7.12
CA ALA A 246 -14.72 -16.44 6.05
C ALA A 246 -15.64 -15.23 6.23
N THR A 247 -15.06 -14.03 6.29
CA THR A 247 -15.78 -12.76 6.41
C THR A 247 -15.52 -11.90 5.19
N PHE A 248 -16.59 -11.29 4.68
CA PHE A 248 -16.57 -10.40 3.53
C PHE A 248 -17.10 -9.04 3.95
N SER A 249 -16.28 -8.01 3.80
CA SER A 249 -16.62 -6.62 4.11
C SER A 249 -16.27 -5.77 2.91
N SER A 250 -17.24 -5.48 2.05
CA SER A 250 -17.05 -4.75 0.80
C SER A 250 -16.23 -3.48 0.98
N CYS A 251 -15.33 -3.21 0.03
CA CYS A 251 -14.36 -2.11 0.09
C CYS A 251 -13.42 -2.17 1.32
N TYR A 252 -13.33 -3.33 1.99
CA TYR A 252 -12.68 -3.54 3.28
C TYR A 252 -13.24 -2.68 4.44
N GLY A 253 -14.40 -2.07 4.27
CA GLY A 253 -14.94 -1.07 5.20
C GLY A 253 -16.45 -0.88 5.07
N ALA A 254 -17.20 -1.95 4.78
CA ALA A 254 -18.63 -1.89 4.48
C ALA A 254 -19.46 -1.05 5.48
N PRO A 255 -19.24 -1.09 6.81
CA PRO A 255 -19.99 -0.26 7.76
C PRO A 255 -19.85 1.25 7.57
N PHE A 256 -18.80 1.70 6.88
CA PHE A 256 -18.47 3.12 6.68
C PHE A 256 -18.79 3.61 5.27
N MET A 257 -19.26 2.72 4.39
CA MET A 257 -19.59 3.07 3.00
C MET A 257 -20.98 3.70 2.93
N ALA A 258 -21.02 5.01 2.66
CA ALA A 258 -22.26 5.77 2.52
C ALA A 258 -22.99 5.51 1.18
N LEU A 259 -22.26 5.04 0.16
CA LEU A 259 -22.79 4.74 -1.17
C LEU A 259 -22.73 3.23 -1.46
N ASN A 260 -23.29 2.82 -2.59
CA ASN A 260 -23.14 1.44 -3.06
C ASN A 260 -21.63 1.12 -3.27
N PRO A 261 -21.13 -0.05 -2.81
CA PRO A 261 -19.74 -0.47 -3.01
C PRO A 261 -19.21 -0.31 -4.44
N THR A 262 -20.05 -0.48 -5.47
CA THR A 262 -19.60 -0.35 -6.87
C THR A 262 -19.16 1.06 -7.23
N VAL A 263 -19.70 2.10 -6.57
CA VAL A 263 -19.24 3.49 -6.77
C VAL A 263 -17.77 3.64 -6.37
N TYR A 264 -17.38 3.03 -5.25
CA TYR A 264 -15.99 3.05 -4.78
C TYR A 264 -15.09 2.20 -5.67
N ALA A 265 -15.60 1.08 -6.20
CA ALA A 265 -14.86 0.25 -7.15
C ALA A 265 -14.61 1.00 -8.46
N ASP A 266 -15.59 1.75 -8.98
CA ASP A 266 -15.43 2.58 -10.18
C ASP A 266 -14.39 3.69 -9.96
N LEU A 267 -14.40 4.33 -8.78
CA LEU A 267 -13.40 5.33 -8.41
C LEU A 267 -12.00 4.70 -8.33
N LEU A 268 -11.86 3.51 -7.72
CA LEU A 268 -10.59 2.79 -7.67
C LEU A 268 -10.11 2.45 -9.09
N ALA A 269 -10.99 1.96 -9.96
CA ALA A 269 -10.67 1.65 -11.35
C ALA A 269 -10.13 2.89 -12.09
N GLU A 270 -10.80 4.03 -11.97
CA GLU A 270 -10.36 5.30 -12.56
C GLU A 270 -8.97 5.72 -12.07
N ARG A 271 -8.66 5.49 -10.79
CA ARG A 271 -7.34 5.78 -10.22
C ARG A 271 -6.26 4.82 -10.70
N LEU A 272 -6.53 3.52 -10.73
CA LEU A 272 -5.60 2.51 -11.23
C LEU A 272 -5.26 2.76 -12.69
N ASP A 273 -6.27 3.02 -13.54
CA ASP A 273 -6.08 3.29 -14.97
C ASP A 273 -5.31 4.59 -15.22
N ALA A 274 -5.59 5.64 -14.44
CA ALA A 274 -4.93 6.94 -14.61
C ALA A 274 -3.46 6.94 -14.17
N THR A 275 -3.08 6.08 -13.22
CA THR A 275 -1.74 6.09 -12.60
C THR A 275 -0.87 4.92 -13.04
N GLY A 276 -1.47 3.83 -13.53
CA GLY A 276 -0.76 2.58 -13.80
C GLY A 276 -0.29 1.87 -12.53
N ALA A 277 -0.88 2.19 -11.38
CA ALA A 277 -0.52 1.55 -10.11
C ALA A 277 -0.81 0.04 -10.17
N GLU A 278 0.15 -0.77 -9.76
CA GLU A 278 -0.02 -2.22 -9.72
C GLU A 278 -0.73 -2.67 -8.44
N VAL A 279 -1.59 -3.68 -8.53
CA VAL A 279 -2.31 -4.20 -7.36
C VAL A 279 -1.76 -5.56 -6.97
N TRP A 280 -1.53 -5.72 -5.67
CA TRP A 280 -1.01 -6.94 -5.07
C TRP A 280 -1.92 -7.43 -3.95
N LEU A 281 -2.17 -8.74 -3.88
CA LEU A 281 -2.79 -9.40 -2.73
C LEU A 281 -1.66 -9.92 -1.82
N ILE A 282 -1.73 -9.62 -0.52
CA ILE A 282 -0.80 -10.17 0.47
C ILE A 282 -1.58 -10.89 1.58
N ASN A 283 -1.30 -12.18 1.74
CA ASN A 283 -1.81 -12.97 2.85
C ASN A 283 -0.91 -12.77 4.08
N THR A 284 -1.51 -12.34 5.18
CA THR A 284 -0.92 -12.13 6.51
C THR A 284 -1.45 -13.14 7.53
N GLY A 285 -2.23 -14.11 7.05
CA GLY A 285 -2.82 -15.20 7.79
C GLY A 285 -1.91 -16.42 7.81
N TRP A 286 -2.47 -17.58 7.49
CA TRP A 286 -1.86 -18.89 7.68
C TRP A 286 -1.35 -19.50 6.37
N VAL A 287 -0.41 -20.44 6.52
CA VAL A 287 0.15 -21.30 5.47
C VAL A 287 0.45 -22.70 6.04
N GLY A 288 0.60 -23.70 5.16
CA GLY A 288 0.92 -25.08 5.56
C GLY A 288 -0.21 -25.87 6.23
N GLY A 289 -1.40 -25.27 6.32
CA GLY A 289 -2.60 -25.85 6.91
C GLY A 289 -3.56 -24.74 7.34
N GLY A 290 -4.82 -25.09 7.57
CA GLY A 290 -5.76 -24.19 8.26
C GLY A 290 -5.37 -23.95 9.72
N TYR A 291 -6.06 -23.02 10.37
CA TYR A 291 -5.88 -22.70 11.79
C TYR A 291 -5.85 -23.97 12.67
N GLY A 292 -4.82 -24.08 13.52
CA GLY A 292 -4.59 -25.25 14.38
C GLY A 292 -3.69 -26.34 13.78
N ILE A 293 -3.48 -26.33 12.46
CA ILE A 293 -2.54 -27.24 11.75
C ILE A 293 -1.38 -26.45 11.17
N GLY A 294 -1.68 -25.39 10.41
CA GLY A 294 -0.70 -24.51 9.81
C GLY A 294 -0.17 -23.47 10.79
N GLU A 295 0.74 -22.64 10.30
CA GLU A 295 1.32 -21.54 11.05
C GLU A 295 0.99 -20.19 10.41
N ARG A 296 0.91 -19.15 11.25
CA ARG A 296 0.74 -17.79 10.74
C ARG A 296 2.04 -17.33 10.08
N ILE A 297 1.93 -16.72 8.90
CA ILE A 297 3.08 -16.16 8.20
C ILE A 297 3.78 -15.16 9.12
N ALA A 298 5.06 -15.39 9.37
CA ALA A 298 5.84 -14.51 10.24
C ALA A 298 5.89 -13.09 9.65
N ILE A 299 5.63 -12.07 10.49
CA ILE A 299 5.62 -10.66 10.06
C ILE A 299 6.89 -10.23 9.32
N LYS A 300 8.04 -10.83 9.67
CA LYS A 300 9.32 -10.59 8.98
C LYS A 300 9.29 -11.04 7.52
N GLU A 301 8.64 -12.16 7.21
CA GLU A 301 8.47 -12.63 5.83
C GLU A 301 7.50 -11.74 5.06
N THR A 302 6.38 -11.33 5.68
CA THR A 302 5.46 -10.36 5.07
C THR A 302 6.14 -9.04 4.75
N ARG A 303 6.93 -8.48 5.67
CA ARG A 303 7.70 -7.25 5.42
C ARG A 303 8.70 -7.41 4.26
N LYS A 304 9.35 -8.57 4.12
CA LYS A 304 10.23 -8.84 2.97
C LYS A 304 9.44 -8.85 1.65
N MET A 305 8.27 -9.48 1.62
CA MET A 305 7.41 -9.50 0.42
C MET A 305 6.90 -8.10 0.06
N VAL A 306 6.42 -7.33 1.03
CA VAL A 306 6.01 -5.93 0.83
C VAL A 306 7.19 -5.11 0.28
N ARG A 307 8.38 -5.23 0.88
CA ARG A 307 9.57 -4.54 0.36
C ARG A 307 9.95 -4.99 -1.04
N ALA A 308 9.78 -6.26 -1.38
CA ALA A 308 10.06 -6.77 -2.71
C ALA A 308 9.12 -6.17 -3.77
N VAL A 309 7.83 -6.07 -3.45
CA VAL A 309 6.84 -5.35 -4.26
C VAL A 309 7.26 -3.90 -4.45
N LEU A 310 7.47 -3.16 -3.36
CA LEU A 310 7.75 -1.73 -3.40
C LEU A 310 9.08 -1.36 -4.06
N ASN A 311 10.05 -2.27 -4.03
CA ASN A 311 11.36 -2.04 -4.65
C ASN A 311 11.36 -2.47 -6.14
N GLY A 312 10.26 -3.01 -6.65
CA GLY A 312 10.19 -3.60 -8.00
C GLY A 312 11.08 -4.82 -8.17
N THR A 313 11.45 -5.52 -7.09
CA THR A 313 12.34 -6.70 -7.20
C THR A 313 11.60 -7.94 -7.67
N LEU A 314 10.26 -7.89 -7.70
CA LEU A 314 9.42 -8.90 -8.34
C LEU A 314 9.23 -8.61 -9.84
N ASP A 315 9.72 -7.49 -10.36
CA ASP A 315 9.64 -7.14 -11.77
C ASP A 315 10.48 -8.13 -12.59
N GLY A 316 9.81 -8.90 -13.45
CA GLY A 316 10.44 -9.90 -14.30
C GLY A 316 10.75 -11.24 -13.60
N VAL A 317 10.33 -11.42 -12.34
CA VAL A 317 10.28 -12.76 -11.74
C VAL A 317 9.24 -13.60 -12.47
N GLU A 318 9.54 -14.87 -12.68
CA GLU A 318 8.59 -15.83 -13.25
C GLU A 318 7.35 -15.94 -12.35
N MET A 319 6.18 -15.85 -12.96
CA MET A 319 4.90 -15.95 -12.27
C MET A 319 4.24 -17.28 -12.60
N ARG A 320 3.80 -18.00 -11.57
CA ARG A 320 2.90 -19.14 -11.70
C ARG A 320 1.47 -18.64 -11.67
N HIS A 321 0.68 -19.08 -12.64
CA HIS A 321 -0.75 -18.82 -12.64
C HIS A 321 -1.46 -19.72 -11.63
N ASP A 322 -2.26 -19.12 -10.75
CA ASP A 322 -3.09 -19.86 -9.79
C ASP A 322 -4.25 -20.56 -10.50
N PRO A 323 -4.49 -21.86 -10.28
CA PRO A 323 -5.49 -22.61 -11.04
C PRO A 323 -6.94 -22.33 -10.61
N VAL A 324 -7.17 -21.69 -9.47
CA VAL A 324 -8.53 -21.45 -8.94
C VAL A 324 -8.92 -19.99 -9.12
N PHE A 325 -8.12 -19.06 -8.59
CA PHE A 325 -8.41 -17.62 -8.65
C PHE A 325 -7.71 -16.91 -9.83
N GLY A 326 -6.84 -17.59 -10.57
CA GLY A 326 -6.14 -17.02 -11.72
C GLY A 326 -5.11 -15.93 -11.34
N PHE A 327 -4.65 -15.88 -10.10
CA PHE A 327 -3.63 -14.92 -9.67
C PHE A 327 -2.27 -15.20 -10.31
N ASP A 328 -1.47 -14.14 -10.49
CA ASP A 328 -0.05 -14.28 -10.81
C ASP A 328 0.77 -14.37 -9.51
N VAL A 329 1.26 -15.56 -9.17
CA VAL A 329 2.04 -15.80 -7.95
C VAL A 329 3.53 -15.89 -8.31
N PRO A 330 4.42 -15.05 -7.73
CA PRO A 330 5.85 -15.13 -8.03
C PRO A 330 6.44 -16.48 -7.59
N THR A 331 7.29 -17.08 -8.42
CA THR A 331 7.96 -18.35 -8.09
C THR A 331 9.11 -18.18 -7.10
N SER A 332 9.59 -16.95 -6.90
CA SER A 332 10.64 -16.61 -5.93
C SER A 332 10.47 -15.18 -5.44
N CYS A 333 10.95 -14.89 -4.22
CA CYS A 333 10.98 -13.55 -3.65
C CYS A 333 12.27 -13.38 -2.85
N PRO A 334 13.11 -12.36 -3.12
CA PRO A 334 14.38 -12.18 -2.43
C PRO A 334 14.26 -12.20 -0.91
N GLY A 335 15.03 -13.06 -0.25
CA GLY A 335 15.07 -13.19 1.21
C GLY A 335 13.90 -13.97 1.83
N VAL A 336 12.93 -14.43 1.03
CA VAL A 336 11.79 -15.26 1.46
C VAL A 336 12.03 -16.69 0.98
N ASP A 337 11.70 -17.68 1.81
CA ASP A 337 11.78 -19.08 1.40
C ASP A 337 10.78 -19.35 0.26
N SER A 338 11.26 -19.86 -0.87
CA SER A 338 10.43 -20.24 -2.02
C SER A 338 9.34 -21.25 -1.67
N HIS A 339 9.52 -22.08 -0.64
CA HIS A 339 8.50 -23.02 -0.19
C HIS A 339 7.25 -22.30 0.32
N LEU A 340 7.42 -21.11 0.93
CA LEU A 340 6.32 -20.27 1.40
C LEU A 340 5.41 -19.83 0.25
N LEU A 341 5.98 -19.54 -0.92
CA LEU A 341 5.26 -19.03 -2.10
C LEU A 341 4.37 -20.09 -2.79
N ASN A 342 4.43 -21.34 -2.33
CA ASN A 342 3.58 -22.42 -2.81
C ASN A 342 2.84 -23.09 -1.64
N PRO A 343 1.74 -22.49 -1.14
CA PRO A 343 0.99 -23.00 0.00
C PRO A 343 0.60 -24.47 -0.15
N ARG A 344 0.22 -24.91 -1.35
CA ARG A 344 -0.16 -26.30 -1.63
C ARG A 344 0.94 -27.30 -1.30
N GLU A 345 2.20 -26.95 -1.55
CA GLU A 345 3.35 -27.82 -1.24
C GLU A 345 3.75 -27.79 0.23
N MET A 346 3.22 -26.83 1.01
CA MET A 346 3.38 -26.80 2.46
C MET A 346 2.38 -27.71 3.18
N TRP A 347 1.25 -28.03 2.55
CA TRP A 347 0.24 -28.89 3.16
C TRP A 347 0.70 -30.36 3.18
N PRO A 348 0.55 -31.05 4.32
CA PRO A 348 0.82 -32.49 4.40
C PRO A 348 -0.05 -33.31 3.45
N ASP A 349 -1.32 -32.91 3.30
CA ASP A 349 -2.28 -33.48 2.37
C ASP A 349 -2.69 -32.46 1.31
N LYS A 350 -2.19 -32.67 0.09
CA LYS A 350 -2.46 -31.83 -1.08
C LYS A 350 -3.92 -31.88 -1.53
N ALA A 351 -4.61 -33.01 -1.35
CA ALA A 351 -6.02 -33.13 -1.70
C ALA A 351 -6.89 -32.35 -0.72
N ALA A 352 -6.53 -32.35 0.57
CA ALA A 352 -7.20 -31.53 1.58
C ALA A 352 -7.02 -30.03 1.30
N TYR A 353 -5.83 -29.60 0.87
CA TYR A 353 -5.61 -28.24 0.38
C TYR A 353 -6.57 -27.89 -0.77
N ASP A 354 -6.62 -28.75 -1.79
CA ASP A 354 -7.43 -28.51 -2.99
C ASP A 354 -8.92 -28.37 -2.62
N GLU A 355 -9.43 -29.22 -1.71
CA GLU A 355 -10.80 -29.14 -1.21
C GLU A 355 -11.10 -27.84 -0.47
N VAL A 356 -10.21 -27.43 0.46
CA VAL A 356 -10.38 -26.18 1.21
C VAL A 356 -10.30 -24.97 0.29
N TYR A 357 -9.43 -25.02 -0.72
CA TYR A 357 -9.26 -23.91 -1.65
C TYR A 357 -10.46 -23.73 -2.57
N THR A 358 -11.03 -24.83 -3.09
CA THR A 358 -12.28 -24.80 -3.86
C THR A 358 -13.47 -24.35 -2.99
N ASN A 359 -13.56 -24.80 -1.73
CA ASN A 359 -14.61 -24.33 -0.83
C ASN A 359 -14.50 -22.82 -0.56
N LEU A 360 -13.29 -22.29 -0.40
CA LEU A 360 -13.08 -20.85 -0.26
C LEU A 360 -13.52 -20.11 -1.54
N ALA A 361 -13.18 -20.62 -2.72
CA ALA A 361 -13.65 -20.08 -4.00
C ALA A 361 -15.18 -20.03 -4.11
N ASP A 362 -15.88 -21.10 -3.71
CA ASP A 362 -17.35 -21.12 -3.68
C ASP A 362 -17.93 -20.02 -2.77
N LYS A 363 -17.28 -19.77 -1.62
CA LYS A 363 -17.69 -18.68 -0.71
C LYS A 363 -17.50 -17.30 -1.35
N PHE A 364 -16.40 -17.09 -2.05
CA PHE A 364 -16.18 -15.85 -2.83
C PHE A 364 -17.27 -15.67 -3.89
N SER A 365 -17.50 -16.68 -4.72
CA SER A 365 -18.49 -16.62 -5.81
C SER A 365 -19.90 -16.38 -5.28
N LYS A 366 -20.28 -17.05 -4.19
CA LYS A 366 -21.57 -16.82 -3.50
C LYS A 366 -21.68 -15.40 -2.94
N ASN A 367 -20.64 -14.88 -2.31
CA ASN A 367 -20.63 -13.50 -1.81
C ASN A 367 -20.75 -12.50 -2.96
N PHE A 368 -20.12 -12.77 -4.11
CA PHE A 368 -20.06 -11.86 -5.24
C PHE A 368 -21.35 -11.79 -6.08
N GLU A 369 -22.29 -12.74 -5.92
CA GLU A 369 -23.59 -12.71 -6.61
C GLU A 369 -24.33 -11.37 -6.45
N GLN A 370 -24.18 -10.71 -5.30
CA GLN A 370 -24.79 -9.40 -5.06
C GLN A 370 -24.26 -8.28 -5.97
N PHE A 371 -23.05 -8.42 -6.52
CA PHE A 371 -22.38 -7.42 -7.34
C PHE A 371 -22.42 -7.73 -8.84
N ARG A 372 -22.62 -8.99 -9.24
CA ARG A 372 -22.69 -9.39 -10.66
C ARG A 372 -23.56 -8.49 -11.55
N PRO A 373 -24.78 -8.06 -11.16
CA PRO A 373 -25.59 -7.20 -12.02
C PRO A 373 -25.11 -5.73 -12.05
N LEU A 374 -24.15 -5.35 -11.21
CA LEU A 374 -23.70 -3.98 -10.99
C LEU A 374 -22.28 -3.71 -11.50
N VAL A 375 -21.55 -4.74 -11.92
CA VAL A 375 -20.16 -4.63 -12.39
C VAL A 375 -20.02 -5.11 -13.83
N THR A 376 -18.87 -4.82 -14.44
CA THR A 376 -18.58 -5.27 -15.81
C THR A 376 -18.39 -6.79 -15.88
N GLN A 377 -18.55 -7.35 -17.08
CA GLN A 377 -18.27 -8.76 -17.33
C GLN A 377 -16.82 -9.13 -16.98
N ALA A 378 -15.86 -8.26 -17.29
CA ALA A 378 -14.45 -8.47 -16.96
C ALA A 378 -14.22 -8.66 -15.44
N VAL A 379 -14.87 -7.86 -14.59
CA VAL A 379 -14.78 -8.04 -13.12
C VAL A 379 -15.49 -9.31 -12.68
N THR A 380 -16.64 -9.62 -13.29
CA THR A 380 -17.42 -10.82 -12.97
C THR A 380 -16.67 -12.12 -13.29
N GLU A 381 -15.90 -12.13 -14.38
CA GLU A 381 -15.10 -13.28 -14.84
C GLU A 381 -13.70 -13.33 -14.20
N ALA A 382 -13.32 -12.32 -13.42
CA ALA A 382 -12.05 -12.26 -12.70
C ALA A 382 -12.07 -12.95 -11.32
N GLY A 383 -13.25 -13.40 -10.87
CA GLY A 383 -13.40 -14.26 -9.69
C GLY A 383 -13.00 -15.72 -9.97
N PRO A 384 -12.94 -16.54 -8.91
CA PRO A 384 -12.66 -17.98 -9.04
C PRO A 384 -13.82 -18.81 -9.60
#